data_AF-A0A519SPK2-F1
#
_entry.id   AF-A0A519SPK2-F1
#
_cell.length_a   1.000
_cell.length_b   1.000
_cell.length_c   1.000
_cell.angle_alpha   90.00
_cell.angle_beta   90.00
_cell.angle_gamma   90.00
#
_symmetry.space_group_name_H-M   'P 1'
#
loop_
_entity.id
_entity.type
_entity.pdbx_description
1 polymer ?
#
loop_
_entity_poly.entity_id
_entity_poly.type
_entity_poly.pdbx_seq_one_letter_code
_entity_poly.pdbx_strand_id
1 'polypeptide(L)'
;MPFQDTMQVCLNGHVITDRFHLSPLARKKFCTQCGEKTVTNCQNTDCNTSISGDIDYENAVSFLGMASSAPKIYAECGKKFPWFSSQVSKEEKERNAHFAKKGQEEQEKLKQMGKINVTVGSQGNVVSLGDIHDSVIANVIKLNKAGGSKVADSLVALTKAVEDSSELTHSTKTNYLEQLNTLNQEALKPVEKRLPSAVLKPIIDFGLGTLPGAGNLAKVWETWRSNTKHFSHVI
;
A
#
# COMPACT_ATOMS: atom_id res chain seq x y z
N MET A 1 -42.98 17.78 -4.15
CA MET A 1 -42.06 16.96 -3.31
C MET A 1 -40.78 16.70 -4.10
N PRO A 2 -39.59 16.58 -3.48
CA PRO A 2 -38.39 16.24 -4.22
C PRO A 2 -38.50 14.83 -4.82
N PHE A 3 -38.16 14.68 -6.09
CA PHE A 3 -38.12 13.40 -6.80
C PHE A 3 -36.69 13.11 -7.26
N GLN A 4 -36.21 11.89 -7.00
CA GLN A 4 -34.89 11.46 -7.45
C GLN A 4 -34.99 10.81 -8.82
N ASP A 5 -34.35 11.40 -9.83
CA ASP A 5 -34.24 10.82 -11.17
C ASP A 5 -33.21 9.68 -11.18
N THR A 6 -33.13 8.97 -12.29
CA THR A 6 -32.16 7.91 -12.55
C THR A 6 -30.97 8.45 -13.33
N MET A 7 -29.76 8.01 -12.98
CA MET A 7 -28.55 8.28 -13.74
C MET A 7 -28.31 7.19 -14.78
N GLN A 8 -27.78 7.60 -15.94
CA GLN A 8 -27.25 6.70 -16.96
C GLN A 8 -25.73 6.83 -17.03
N VAL A 9 -25.03 5.71 -16.87
CA VAL A 9 -23.56 5.64 -16.82
C VAL A 9 -23.07 4.52 -17.74
N CYS A 10 -21.91 4.67 -18.37
CA CYS A 10 -21.31 3.57 -19.12
C CYS A 10 -20.53 2.60 -18.22
N LEU A 11 -20.24 1.39 -18.72
CA LEU A 11 -19.47 0.38 -17.96
C LEU A 11 -18.05 0.83 -17.59
N ASN A 12 -17.53 1.87 -18.24
CA ASN A 12 -16.27 2.54 -17.90
C ASN A 12 -16.42 3.76 -16.97
N GLY A 13 -17.63 4.13 -16.55
CA GLY A 13 -17.88 5.15 -15.53
C GLY A 13 -18.12 6.57 -16.05
N HIS A 14 -18.25 6.77 -17.36
CA HIS A 14 -18.67 8.07 -17.91
C HIS A 14 -20.18 8.27 -17.70
N VAL A 15 -20.54 9.35 -17.01
CA VAL A 15 -21.93 9.76 -16.84
C VAL A 15 -22.44 10.33 -18.16
N ILE A 16 -23.57 9.80 -18.64
CA ILE A 16 -24.24 10.25 -19.86
C ILE A 16 -25.28 11.32 -19.51
N THR A 17 -26.06 11.06 -18.47
CA THR A 17 -27.03 11.99 -17.88
C THR A 17 -27.33 11.53 -16.46
N ASP A 18 -27.55 12.48 -15.56
CA ASP A 18 -28.08 12.28 -14.21
C ASP A 18 -29.61 12.48 -14.15
N ARG A 19 -30.21 12.84 -15.27
CA ARG A 19 -31.64 13.11 -15.44
C ARG A 19 -32.24 12.20 -16.51
N PHE A 20 -32.17 10.88 -16.31
CA PHE A 20 -32.59 9.92 -17.33
C PHE A 20 -34.05 10.13 -17.69
N HIS A 21 -34.98 10.22 -16.74
CA HIS A 21 -36.40 10.38 -17.04
C HIS A 21 -36.72 11.79 -17.54
N LEU A 22 -36.16 12.83 -16.91
CA LEU A 22 -36.44 14.23 -17.23
C LEU A 22 -35.75 14.73 -18.51
N SER A 23 -34.65 14.11 -18.95
CA SER A 23 -33.92 14.48 -20.16
C SER A 23 -33.78 13.33 -21.18
N PRO A 24 -34.88 12.91 -21.86
CA PRO A 24 -34.84 11.80 -22.82
C PRO A 24 -33.86 12.00 -23.99
N LEU A 25 -33.65 13.25 -24.41
CA LEU A 25 -32.76 13.59 -25.52
C LEU A 25 -31.27 13.40 -25.19
N ALA A 26 -30.90 13.43 -23.90
CA ALA A 26 -29.53 13.23 -23.45
C ALA A 26 -29.15 11.72 -23.40
N ARG A 27 -30.13 10.81 -23.41
CA ARG A 27 -29.90 9.37 -23.30
C ARG A 27 -29.10 8.85 -24.49
N LYS A 28 -28.18 7.92 -24.24
CA LYS A 28 -27.41 7.22 -25.28
C LYS A 28 -27.36 5.74 -24.97
N LYS A 29 -27.45 4.86 -25.97
CA LYS A 29 -27.30 3.40 -25.77
C LYS A 29 -25.84 3.01 -25.52
N PHE A 30 -24.91 3.80 -26.06
CA PHE A 30 -23.47 3.61 -25.97
C PHE A 30 -22.81 4.94 -25.62
N CYS A 31 -21.69 4.87 -24.91
CA CYS A 31 -20.92 6.04 -24.51
C CYS A 31 -20.26 6.70 -25.73
N THR A 32 -20.44 8.01 -25.88
CA THR A 32 -19.76 8.78 -26.95
C THR A 32 -18.27 8.97 -26.71
N GLN A 33 -17.78 8.79 -25.48
CA GLN A 33 -16.36 8.95 -25.14
C GLN A 33 -15.55 7.66 -25.33
N CYS A 34 -16.16 6.49 -25.11
CA CYS A 34 -15.42 5.21 -25.10
C CYS A 34 -16.12 4.04 -25.82
N GLY A 35 -17.32 4.24 -26.35
CA GLY A 35 -18.07 3.20 -27.06
C GLY A 35 -18.76 2.15 -26.18
N GLU A 36 -18.49 2.12 -24.88
CA GLU A 36 -19.06 1.11 -23.98
C GLU A 36 -20.57 1.21 -23.79
N LYS A 37 -21.20 0.07 -23.47
CA LYS A 37 -22.63 -0.01 -23.17
C LYS A 37 -22.97 0.86 -21.95
N THR A 38 -24.12 1.52 -22.02
CA THR A 38 -24.67 2.32 -20.92
C THR A 38 -25.69 1.53 -20.10
N VAL A 39 -25.75 1.80 -18.80
CA VAL A 39 -26.64 1.16 -17.84
C VAL A 39 -27.29 2.22 -16.96
N THR A 40 -28.50 1.92 -16.50
CA THR A 40 -29.29 2.75 -15.56
C THR A 40 -29.52 2.06 -14.23
N ASN A 41 -29.11 0.79 -14.13
CA ASN A 41 -29.39 -0.09 -13.01
C ASN A 41 -28.12 -0.74 -12.49
N CYS A 42 -28.20 -1.20 -11.26
CA CYS A 42 -27.19 -2.01 -10.63
C CYS A 42 -26.89 -3.28 -11.43
N GLN A 43 -25.62 -3.49 -11.77
CA GLN A 43 -25.18 -4.66 -12.54
C GLN A 43 -24.99 -5.89 -11.65
N ASN A 44 -25.19 -5.75 -10.34
CA ASN A 44 -25.23 -6.87 -9.42
C ASN A 44 -26.62 -7.54 -9.49
N THR A 45 -26.61 -8.85 -9.70
CA THR A 45 -27.80 -9.70 -9.85
C THR A 45 -28.74 -9.62 -8.65
N ASP A 46 -28.20 -9.40 -7.45
CA ASP A 46 -28.98 -9.41 -6.20
C ASP A 46 -29.64 -8.06 -5.87
N CYS A 47 -29.43 -7.03 -6.71
CA CYS A 47 -29.87 -5.66 -6.41
C CYS A 47 -30.70 -5.06 -7.54
N ASN A 48 -30.13 -4.95 -8.74
CA ASN A 48 -30.79 -4.35 -9.92
C ASN A 48 -31.46 -2.96 -9.71
N THR A 49 -31.23 -2.28 -8.59
CA THR A 49 -31.81 -0.96 -8.30
C THR A 49 -31.31 0.09 -9.28
N SER A 50 -32.16 1.06 -9.64
CA SER A 50 -31.79 2.21 -10.47
C SER A 50 -30.64 3.00 -9.81
N ILE A 51 -29.74 3.52 -10.64
CA ILE A 51 -28.62 4.35 -10.19
C ILE A 51 -29.17 5.74 -9.85
N SER A 52 -28.93 6.21 -8.63
CA SER A 52 -29.38 7.53 -8.19
C SER A 52 -28.84 8.64 -9.07
N GLY A 53 -29.74 9.41 -9.66
CA GLY A 53 -29.45 10.62 -10.43
C GLY A 53 -29.71 11.88 -9.63
N ASP A 54 -30.00 12.95 -10.34
CA ASP A 54 -30.25 14.26 -9.75
C ASP A 54 -31.57 14.29 -8.98
N ILE A 55 -31.62 15.14 -7.96
CA ILE A 55 -32.84 15.37 -7.17
C ILE A 55 -33.51 16.61 -7.74
N ASP A 56 -34.68 16.42 -8.34
CA ASP A 56 -35.50 17.51 -8.85
C ASP A 56 -36.43 18.03 -7.76
N TYR A 57 -36.51 19.34 -7.63
CA TYR A 57 -37.40 20.02 -6.70
C TYR A 57 -38.44 20.79 -7.51
N GLU A 58 -39.71 20.39 -7.40
CA GLU A 58 -40.82 21.16 -7.96
C GLU A 58 -40.68 22.63 -7.53
N ASN A 59 -40.42 23.51 -8.51
CA ASN A 59 -40.26 24.96 -8.40
C ASN A 59 -38.87 25.51 -8.00
N ALA A 60 -37.79 24.72 -8.06
CA ALA A 60 -36.43 25.26 -7.92
C ALA A 60 -35.62 25.06 -9.20
N VAL A 61 -35.21 26.16 -9.84
CA VAL A 61 -34.22 26.10 -10.93
C VAL A 61 -32.84 25.96 -10.30
N SER A 62 -32.30 24.75 -10.29
CA SER A 62 -30.94 24.50 -9.81
C SER A 62 -29.94 25.03 -10.87
N PHE A 63 -29.39 26.22 -10.62
CA PHE A 63 -28.40 26.89 -11.49
C PHE A 63 -26.96 26.38 -11.30
N LEU A 64 -26.73 25.45 -10.37
CA LEU A 64 -25.42 24.86 -10.12
C LEU A 64 -25.26 23.59 -10.95
N GLY A 65 -24.85 23.76 -12.21
CA GLY A 65 -24.45 22.66 -13.09
C GLY A 65 -23.13 22.01 -12.65
N MET A 66 -23.10 21.43 -11.45
CA MET A 66 -21.98 20.57 -11.06
C MET A 66 -22.10 19.27 -11.85
N ALA A 67 -21.03 18.90 -12.55
CA ALA A 67 -20.97 17.63 -13.27
C ALA A 67 -21.12 16.48 -12.26
N SER A 68 -22.24 15.76 -12.34
CA SER A 68 -22.46 14.57 -11.53
C SER A 68 -21.37 13.54 -11.82
N SER A 69 -20.71 13.08 -10.76
CA SER A 69 -19.69 12.02 -10.86
C SER A 69 -20.34 10.65 -10.71
N ALA A 70 -19.84 9.66 -11.45
CA ALA A 70 -20.36 8.30 -11.35
C ALA A 70 -20.12 7.74 -9.93
N PRO A 71 -21.14 7.16 -9.28
CA PRO A 71 -20.99 6.61 -7.94
C PRO A 71 -19.99 5.45 -7.94
N LYS A 72 -19.24 5.31 -6.84
CA LYS A 72 -18.21 4.28 -6.68
C LYS A 72 -18.76 2.98 -6.09
N ILE A 73 -19.79 3.10 -5.25
CA ILE A 73 -20.42 2.02 -4.49
C ILE A 73 -21.94 2.16 -4.59
N TYR A 74 -22.66 1.06 -4.74
CA TYR A 74 -24.12 1.03 -4.70
C TYR A 74 -24.62 1.34 -3.28
N ALA A 75 -25.48 2.33 -3.11
CA ALA A 75 -26.06 2.67 -1.80
C ALA A 75 -26.86 1.50 -1.20
N GLU A 76 -27.68 0.83 -2.03
CA GLU A 76 -28.59 -0.23 -1.57
C GLU A 76 -27.89 -1.56 -1.24
N CYS A 77 -26.89 -1.97 -2.03
CA CYS A 77 -26.27 -3.29 -1.87
C CYS A 77 -24.80 -3.25 -1.41
N GLY A 78 -24.20 -2.07 -1.28
CA GLY A 78 -22.81 -1.89 -0.83
C GLY A 78 -21.73 -2.43 -1.77
N LYS A 79 -22.09 -3.03 -2.91
CA LYS A 79 -21.11 -3.56 -3.87
C LYS A 79 -20.48 -2.42 -4.69
N LYS A 80 -19.26 -2.64 -5.18
CA LYS A 80 -18.55 -1.69 -6.06
C LYS A 80 -19.13 -1.73 -7.47
N PHE A 81 -19.17 -0.58 -8.13
CA PHE A 81 -19.52 -0.53 -9.55
C PHE A 81 -18.40 -1.10 -10.45
N PRO A 82 -18.73 -1.64 -11.64
CA PRO A 82 -17.73 -2.21 -12.56
C PRO A 82 -16.62 -1.24 -12.93
N TRP A 83 -16.96 0.03 -13.20
CA TRP A 83 -15.99 1.06 -13.55
C TRP A 83 -15.03 1.38 -12.41
N PHE A 84 -15.51 1.41 -11.17
CA PHE A 84 -14.66 1.65 -10.01
C PHE A 84 -13.69 0.48 -9.77
N SER A 85 -14.16 -0.76 -9.92
CA SER A 85 -13.29 -1.94 -9.86
C SER A 85 -12.22 -1.94 -10.97
N SER A 86 -12.59 -1.51 -12.18
CA SER A 86 -11.64 -1.42 -13.30
C SER A 86 -10.57 -0.37 -13.08
N GLN A 87 -10.92 0.80 -12.52
CA GLN A 87 -9.97 1.87 -12.18
C GLN A 87 -9.01 1.44 -11.07
N VAL A 88 -9.52 0.83 -10.00
CA VAL A 88 -8.68 0.28 -8.93
C VAL A 88 -7.68 -0.72 -9.48
N SER A 89 -8.10 -1.61 -10.39
CA SER A 89 -7.19 -2.59 -11.00
C SER A 89 -6.11 -1.96 -11.89
N LYS A 90 -6.41 -0.84 -12.57
CA LYS A 90 -5.43 -0.09 -13.38
C LYS A 90 -4.43 0.61 -12.48
N GLU A 91 -4.92 1.34 -11.49
CA GLU A 91 -4.09 2.02 -10.49
C GLU A 91 -3.21 1.05 -9.71
N GLU A 92 -3.73 -0.12 -9.34
CA GLU A 92 -2.98 -1.20 -8.71
C GLU A 92 -1.87 -1.74 -9.62
N LYS A 93 -2.19 -1.99 -10.90
CA LYS A 93 -1.19 -2.46 -11.88
C LYS A 93 -0.10 -1.42 -12.11
N GLU A 94 -0.47 -0.16 -12.27
CA GLU A 94 0.47 0.95 -12.49
C GLU A 94 1.35 1.18 -11.26
N ARG A 95 0.77 1.16 -10.07
CA ARG A 95 1.50 1.25 -8.80
C ARG A 95 2.47 0.08 -8.64
N ASN A 96 2.03 -1.15 -8.90
CA ASN A 96 2.89 -2.33 -8.84
C ASN A 96 4.01 -2.27 -9.90
N ALA A 97 3.71 -1.79 -11.11
CA ALA A 97 4.70 -1.59 -12.17
C ALA A 97 5.73 -0.51 -11.81
N HIS A 98 5.29 0.59 -11.18
CA HIS A 98 6.17 1.64 -10.67
C HIS A 98 7.10 1.11 -9.57
N PHE A 99 6.58 0.34 -8.62
CA PHE A 99 7.39 -0.31 -7.59
C PHE A 99 8.38 -1.33 -8.18
N ALA A 100 7.95 -2.12 -9.18
CA ALA A 100 8.83 -3.08 -9.85
C ALA A 100 9.97 -2.40 -10.62
N LYS A 101 9.68 -1.32 -11.35
CA LYS A 101 10.72 -0.51 -12.03
C LYS A 101 11.70 0.09 -11.04
N LYS A 102 11.21 0.70 -9.95
CA LYS A 102 12.06 1.29 -8.93
C LYS A 102 13.00 0.25 -8.29
N GLY A 103 12.49 -0.97 -8.04
CA GLY A 103 13.31 -2.07 -7.55
C GLY A 103 14.39 -2.53 -8.54
N GLN A 104 14.09 -2.53 -9.85
CA GLN A 104 15.07 -2.84 -10.89
C GLN A 104 16.14 -1.75 -11.04
N GLU A 105 15.75 -0.48 -11.03
CA GLU A 105 16.67 0.66 -11.08
C GLU A 105 17.60 0.70 -9.86
N GLU A 106 17.09 0.36 -8.67
CA GLU A 106 17.89 0.25 -7.45
C GLU A 106 18.87 -0.92 -7.51
N GLN A 107 18.44 -2.08 -8.05
CA GLN A 107 19.34 -3.21 -8.31
C GLN A 107 20.42 -2.91 -9.36
N GLU A 108 20.11 -2.15 -10.41
CA GLU A 108 21.11 -1.72 -11.40
C GLU A 108 22.09 -0.69 -10.82
N LYS A 109 21.61 0.25 -9.99
CA LYS A 109 22.48 1.17 -9.26
C LYS A 109 23.42 0.44 -8.31
N LEU A 110 22.94 -0.57 -7.59
CA LEU A 110 23.77 -1.43 -6.73
C LEU A 110 24.83 -2.22 -7.52
N LYS A 111 24.54 -2.62 -8.77
CA LYS A 111 25.52 -3.26 -9.66
C LYS A 111 26.57 -2.27 -10.20
N GLN A 112 26.21 -1.00 -10.38
CA GLN A 112 27.11 0.06 -10.87
C GLN A 112 27.94 0.70 -9.75
N MET A 113 27.48 0.67 -8.50
CA MET A 113 28.28 0.99 -7.32
C MET A 113 29.27 -0.15 -7.10
N GLY A 114 30.41 -0.06 -7.79
CA GLY A 114 31.39 -1.13 -7.95
C GLY A 114 31.70 -1.93 -6.68
N LYS A 115 31.87 -3.25 -6.87
CA LYS A 115 32.32 -4.20 -5.85
C LYS A 115 33.53 -3.63 -5.11
N ILE A 116 33.31 -3.19 -3.87
CA ILE A 116 34.40 -2.84 -2.97
C ILE A 116 35.08 -4.16 -2.58
N ASN A 117 36.16 -4.50 -3.28
CA ASN A 117 37.02 -5.61 -2.89
C ASN A 117 37.84 -5.18 -1.66
N VAL A 118 37.35 -5.50 -0.47
CA VAL A 118 38.15 -5.42 0.76
C VAL A 118 38.83 -6.77 0.95
N THR A 119 40.16 -6.80 0.86
CA THR A 119 40.96 -7.98 1.21
C THR A 119 41.59 -7.74 2.59
N VAL A 120 41.17 -8.46 3.63
CA VAL A 120 42.00 -8.60 4.85
C VAL A 120 41.74 -9.95 5.55
N GLY A 121 42.82 -10.72 5.67
CA GLY A 121 43.30 -11.38 6.91
C GLY A 121 42.39 -12.33 7.68
N SER A 122 42.66 -13.63 7.50
CA SER A 122 42.52 -14.76 8.45
C SER A 122 41.55 -14.66 9.64
N GLN A 123 40.56 -15.56 9.59
CA GLN A 123 39.78 -16.11 10.71
C GLN A 123 38.79 -15.15 11.41
N GLY A 124 37.57 -15.15 10.88
CA GLY A 124 36.37 -14.53 11.46
C GLY A 124 35.45 -14.12 10.32
N ASN A 125 34.25 -14.71 10.21
CA ASN A 125 33.31 -14.35 9.15
C ASN A 125 32.97 -12.86 9.25
N VAL A 126 33.53 -12.06 8.36
CA VAL A 126 33.22 -10.63 8.23
C VAL A 126 31.85 -10.54 7.56
N VAL A 127 30.82 -10.22 8.34
CA VAL A 127 29.50 -9.90 7.80
C VAL A 127 29.55 -8.45 7.34
N SER A 128 29.49 -8.22 6.02
CA SER A 128 29.44 -6.85 5.47
C SER A 128 28.05 -6.25 5.69
N LEU A 129 27.97 -4.94 5.98
CA LEU A 129 26.70 -4.22 6.04
C LEU A 129 25.86 -4.43 4.76
N GLY A 130 26.52 -4.55 3.59
CA GLY A 130 25.86 -4.85 2.33
C GLY A 130 25.18 -6.22 2.30
N ASP A 131 25.82 -7.25 2.87
CA ASP A 131 25.24 -8.59 2.95
C ASP A 131 24.01 -8.62 3.89
N ILE A 132 24.04 -7.81 4.96
CA ILE A 132 22.92 -7.70 5.89
C ILE A 132 21.75 -6.95 5.25
N HIS A 133 22.03 -5.85 4.55
CA HIS A 133 21.04 -5.07 3.80
C HIS A 133 20.31 -5.96 2.78
N ASP A 134 21.06 -6.73 1.98
CA ASP A 134 20.51 -7.61 0.96
C ASP A 134 19.68 -8.75 1.58
N SER A 135 20.14 -9.32 2.70
CA SER A 135 19.38 -10.31 3.47
C SER A 135 18.06 -9.73 3.99
N VAL A 136 18.08 -8.49 4.49
CA VAL A 136 16.87 -7.82 4.98
C VAL A 136 15.88 -7.59 3.85
N ILE A 137 16.32 -7.08 2.70
CA ILE A 137 15.46 -6.87 1.52
C ILE A 137 14.86 -8.19 1.02
N ALA A 138 15.67 -9.25 0.92
CA ALA A 138 15.20 -10.55 0.46
C ALA A 138 14.08 -11.10 1.36
N ASN A 139 14.18 -10.87 2.67
CA ASN A 139 13.19 -11.32 3.63
C ASN A 139 11.95 -10.43 3.70
N VAL A 140 12.10 -9.12 3.48
CA VAL A 140 10.97 -8.18 3.30
C VAL A 140 10.09 -8.61 2.12
N ILE A 141 10.70 -9.03 1.01
CA ILE A 141 9.95 -9.54 -0.16
C ILE A 141 9.16 -10.80 0.22
N LYS A 142 9.74 -11.70 1.02
CA LYS A 142 9.05 -12.91 1.50
C LYS A 142 7.92 -12.57 2.47
N LEU A 143 8.12 -11.63 3.38
CA LEU A 143 7.09 -11.16 4.32
C LEU A 143 5.92 -10.51 3.59
N ASN A 144 6.18 -9.69 2.58
CA ASN A 144 5.16 -9.11 1.72
C ASN A 144 4.31 -10.19 1.03
N LYS A 145 4.95 -11.24 0.50
CA LYS A 145 4.23 -12.38 -0.10
C LYS A 145 3.41 -13.19 0.92
N ALA A 146 3.82 -13.19 2.18
CA ALA A 146 3.12 -13.86 3.28
C ALA A 146 2.01 -13.00 3.93
N GLY A 147 1.70 -11.82 3.38
CA GLY A 147 0.67 -10.91 3.91
C GLY A 147 1.12 -10.03 5.08
N GLY A 148 2.41 -10.05 5.43
CA GLY A 148 3.02 -9.26 6.51
C GLY A 148 3.49 -7.87 6.07
N SER A 149 2.76 -7.18 5.19
CA SER A 149 3.25 -5.96 4.52
C SER A 149 3.63 -4.83 5.47
N LYS A 150 2.84 -4.59 6.51
CA LYS A 150 3.14 -3.55 7.53
C LYS A 150 4.46 -3.81 8.27
N VAL A 151 4.77 -5.08 8.54
CA VAL A 151 6.03 -5.49 9.19
C VAL A 151 7.18 -5.30 8.22
N ALA A 152 7.01 -5.76 6.99
CA ALA A 152 7.99 -5.64 5.93
C ALA A 152 8.38 -4.16 5.70
N ASP A 153 7.39 -3.27 5.57
CA ASP A 153 7.60 -1.83 5.41
C ASP A 153 8.33 -1.20 6.59
N SER A 154 7.98 -1.61 7.82
CA SER A 154 8.60 -1.07 9.03
C SER A 154 10.05 -1.55 9.19
N LEU A 155 10.38 -2.78 8.77
CA LEU A 155 11.76 -3.30 8.76
C LEU A 155 12.61 -2.56 7.72
N VAL A 156 12.10 -2.30 6.51
CA VAL A 156 12.79 -1.50 5.49
C VAL A 156 13.08 -0.09 6.00
N ALA A 157 12.09 0.57 6.60
CA ALA A 157 12.25 1.91 7.12
C ALA A 157 13.33 1.99 8.21
N LEU A 158 13.42 0.98 9.08
CA LEU A 158 14.44 0.90 10.12
C LEU A 158 15.83 0.65 9.55
N THR A 159 15.98 -0.32 8.65
CA THR A 159 17.27 -0.62 8.01
C THR A 159 17.82 0.60 7.31
N LYS A 160 16.99 1.29 6.53
CA LYS A 160 17.37 2.54 5.86
C LYS A 160 17.75 3.63 6.85
N ALA A 161 16.99 3.81 7.93
CA ALA A 161 17.30 4.82 8.93
C ALA A 161 18.64 4.54 9.65
N VAL A 162 18.98 3.27 9.89
CA VAL A 162 20.27 2.86 10.47
C VAL A 162 21.42 3.13 9.50
N GLU A 163 21.23 2.82 8.22
CA GLU A 163 22.23 3.05 7.17
C GLU A 163 22.49 4.53 6.92
N ASP A 164 21.42 5.32 6.79
CA ASP A 164 21.48 6.75 6.50
C ASP A 164 21.91 7.58 7.71
N SER A 165 21.92 7.00 8.93
CA SER A 165 22.27 7.74 10.13
C SER A 165 23.74 8.15 10.15
N SER A 166 24.02 9.45 10.15
CA SER A 166 25.35 10.00 10.39
C SER A 166 25.77 9.96 11.86
N GLU A 167 24.83 9.64 12.77
CA GLU A 167 25.04 9.66 14.22
C GLU A 167 25.58 8.32 14.75
N LEU A 168 25.49 7.25 13.94
CA LEU A 168 25.93 5.92 14.32
C LEU A 168 27.31 5.61 13.75
N THR A 169 28.17 5.03 14.59
CA THR A 169 29.45 4.46 14.14
C THR A 169 29.20 3.22 13.27
N HIS A 170 30.18 2.85 12.45
CA HIS A 170 30.09 1.67 11.58
C HIS A 170 29.80 0.37 12.34
N SER A 171 30.45 0.16 13.50
CA SER A 171 30.21 -1.02 14.34
C SER A 171 28.82 -1.00 14.96
N THR A 172 28.34 0.17 15.38
CA THR A 172 26.97 0.34 15.90
C THR A 172 25.92 0.05 14.83
N LYS A 173 26.11 0.55 13.60
CA LYS A 173 25.24 0.24 12.46
C LYS A 173 25.18 -1.25 12.19
N THR A 174 26.34 -1.91 12.17
CA THR A 174 26.44 -3.35 11.92
C THR A 174 25.65 -4.14 12.96
N ASN A 175 25.83 -3.83 14.24
CA ASN A 175 25.08 -4.48 15.33
C ASN A 175 23.56 -4.31 15.18
N TYR A 176 23.09 -3.10 14.83
CA TYR A 176 21.66 -2.86 14.60
C TYR A 176 21.13 -3.63 13.40
N LEU A 177 21.87 -3.65 12.28
CA LEU A 177 21.46 -4.39 11.10
C LEU A 177 21.42 -5.90 11.37
N GLU A 178 22.36 -6.47 12.13
CA GLU A 178 22.33 -7.88 12.52
C GLU A 178 21.10 -8.23 13.38
N GLN A 179 20.74 -7.35 14.31
CA GLN A 179 19.54 -7.51 15.13
C GLN A 179 18.27 -7.43 14.28
N LEU A 180 18.19 -6.46 13.35
CA LEU A 180 17.08 -6.35 12.40
C LEU A 180 16.99 -7.58 11.50
N ASN A 181 18.12 -8.10 11.03
CA ASN A 181 18.15 -9.33 10.25
C ASN A 181 17.65 -10.53 11.04
N THR A 182 18.02 -10.63 12.33
CA THR A 182 17.52 -11.68 13.22
C THR A 182 16.00 -11.60 13.38
N LEU A 183 15.46 -10.41 13.67
CA LEU A 183 14.00 -10.19 13.76
C LEU A 183 13.28 -10.54 12.46
N ASN A 184 13.90 -10.22 11.31
CA ASN A 184 13.35 -10.49 10.00
C ASN A 184 13.29 -12.00 9.69
N GLN A 185 14.34 -12.74 10.04
CA GLN A 185 14.37 -14.20 9.91
C GLN A 185 13.31 -14.86 10.81
N GLU A 186 13.12 -14.36 12.03
CA GLU A 186 12.09 -14.87 12.94
C GLU A 186 10.68 -14.55 12.46
N ALA A 187 10.45 -13.37 11.88
CA ALA A 187 9.17 -12.99 11.30
C ALA A 187 8.73 -13.93 10.17
N LEU A 188 9.68 -14.52 9.44
CA LEU A 188 9.41 -15.48 8.36
C LEU A 188 9.07 -16.89 8.85
N LYS A 189 9.38 -17.23 10.09
CA LYS A 189 9.06 -18.56 10.63
C LYS A 189 7.56 -18.66 10.94
N PRO A 190 6.96 -19.87 10.85
CA PRO A 190 5.66 -20.15 11.46
C PRO A 190 5.69 -19.83 12.95
N VAL A 191 4.57 -19.37 13.52
CA VAL A 191 4.47 -18.89 14.91
C VAL A 191 5.06 -19.91 15.90
N GLU A 192 4.81 -21.19 15.66
CA GLU A 192 5.20 -22.30 16.52
C GLU A 192 6.71 -22.61 16.49
N LYS A 193 7.43 -22.05 15.51
CA LYS A 193 8.88 -22.24 15.30
C LYS A 193 9.69 -20.98 15.60
N ARG A 194 9.04 -19.91 16.04
CA ARG A 194 9.70 -18.64 16.40
C ARG A 194 10.45 -18.79 17.71
N LEU A 195 11.50 -17.99 17.86
CA LEU A 195 12.18 -17.85 19.13
C LEU A 195 11.20 -17.38 20.23
N PRO A 196 11.36 -17.84 21.47
CA PRO A 196 10.52 -17.40 22.58
C PRO A 196 10.55 -15.88 22.74
N SER A 197 9.44 -15.28 23.16
CA SER A 197 9.36 -13.85 23.45
C SER A 197 10.43 -13.38 24.44
N ALA A 198 10.85 -14.23 25.38
CA ALA A 198 11.95 -13.97 26.31
C ALA A 198 13.32 -13.76 25.63
N VAL A 199 13.53 -14.33 24.43
CA VAL A 199 14.74 -14.18 23.61
C VAL A 199 14.62 -13.00 22.66
N LEU A 200 13.43 -12.73 22.14
CA LEU A 200 13.19 -11.63 21.21
C LEU A 200 13.07 -10.29 21.93
N LYS A 201 12.56 -10.28 23.16
CA LYS A 201 12.38 -9.07 23.96
C LYS A 201 13.69 -8.31 24.19
N PRO A 202 14.83 -8.92 24.56
CA PRO A 202 16.11 -8.22 24.61
C PRO A 202 16.56 -7.64 23.26
N ILE A 203 16.31 -8.32 22.14
CA ILE A 203 16.69 -7.83 20.80
C ILE A 203 15.84 -6.61 20.41
N ILE A 204 14.55 -6.64 20.75
CA ILE A 204 13.61 -5.53 20.55
C ILE A 204 13.92 -4.38 21.51
N ASP A 205 14.17 -4.68 22.79
CA ASP A 205 14.39 -3.69 23.85
C ASP A 205 15.79 -3.06 23.75
N PHE A 206 16.78 -3.74 23.16
CA PHE A 206 18.11 -3.15 22.89
C PHE A 206 18.03 -1.96 21.91
N GLY A 207 17.06 -1.98 20.98
CA GLY A 207 16.72 -0.83 20.14
C GLY A 207 16.21 0.39 20.91
N LEU A 208 15.76 0.22 22.16
CA LEU A 208 15.26 1.30 23.02
C LEU A 208 16.31 1.89 23.97
N GLY A 209 17.33 1.12 24.33
CA GLY A 209 18.27 1.51 25.39
C GLY A 209 19.53 2.23 24.91
N THR A 210 19.88 2.11 23.61
CA THR A 210 21.21 2.50 23.12
C THR A 210 21.20 3.42 21.89
N LEU A 211 20.03 3.74 21.33
CA LEU A 211 19.97 4.78 20.31
C LEU A 211 20.34 6.11 20.99
N PRO A 212 21.31 6.88 20.45
CA PRO A 212 21.59 8.21 20.96
C PRO A 212 20.28 8.99 21.04
N GLY A 213 19.97 9.56 22.20
CA GLY A 213 18.68 10.14 22.54
C GLY A 213 18.29 11.41 21.77
N ALA A 214 18.69 11.58 20.51
CA ALA A 214 18.31 12.69 19.66
C ALA A 214 18.23 12.22 18.22
N GLY A 215 17.07 12.39 17.56
CA GLY A 215 17.02 12.37 16.10
C GLY A 215 15.91 11.52 15.46
N ASN A 216 16.04 11.38 14.14
CA ASN A 216 15.05 10.71 13.28
C ASN A 216 14.92 9.21 13.57
N LEU A 217 15.98 8.56 14.09
CA LEU A 217 15.97 7.14 14.44
C LEU A 217 14.96 6.80 15.55
N ALA A 218 14.89 7.61 16.60
CA ALA A 218 13.91 7.44 17.67
C ALA A 218 12.48 7.56 17.13
N LYS A 219 12.25 8.47 16.18
CA LYS A 219 10.94 8.67 15.54
C LYS A 219 10.55 7.49 14.64
N VAL A 220 11.49 6.97 13.85
CA VAL A 220 11.28 5.75 13.04
C VAL A 220 11.05 4.54 13.94
N TRP A 221 11.76 4.45 15.06
CA TRP A 221 11.61 3.37 16.04
C TRP A 221 10.27 3.42 16.78
N GLU A 222 9.79 4.59 17.21
CA GLU A 222 8.44 4.71 17.79
C GLU A 222 7.35 4.39 16.76
N THR A 223 7.56 4.75 15.49
CA THR A 223 6.67 4.38 14.39
C THR A 223 6.63 2.85 14.24
N TRP A 224 7.79 2.19 14.24
CA TRP A 224 7.89 0.74 14.21
C TRP A 224 7.19 0.11 15.42
N ARG A 225 7.47 0.57 16.65
CA ARG A 225 6.84 0.08 17.88
C ARG A 225 5.32 0.16 17.82
N SER A 226 4.78 1.27 17.31
CA SER A 226 3.34 1.47 17.18
C SER A 226 2.71 0.47 16.21
N ASN A 227 3.42 0.16 15.11
CA ASN A 227 3.03 -0.83 14.12
C ASN A 227 3.22 -2.28 14.62
N THR A 228 4.15 -2.49 15.56
CA THR A 228 4.46 -3.79 16.16
C THR A 228 3.69 -4.12 17.43
N LYS A 229 2.71 -3.30 17.86
CA LYS A 229 1.68 -3.79 18.80
C LYS A 229 0.89 -4.99 18.26
N HIS A 230 0.92 -5.21 16.94
CA HIS A 230 0.46 -6.45 16.31
C HIS A 230 1.51 -7.57 16.30
N PHE A 231 2.78 -7.24 16.53
CA PHE A 231 3.91 -8.16 16.53
C PHE A 231 3.99 -8.98 17.83
N SER A 232 3.57 -8.41 18.97
CA SER A 232 3.43 -9.18 20.23
C SER A 232 2.21 -10.12 20.28
N HIS A 233 1.30 -10.01 19.30
CA HIS A 233 0.24 -11.00 19.08
C HIS A 233 0.61 -12.01 17.98
N VAL A 234 1.74 -11.77 17.31
CA VAL A 234 2.27 -12.59 16.22
C VAL A 234 3.49 -13.39 16.70
N ILE A 235 4.22 -12.92 17.72
CA ILE A 235 5.27 -13.66 18.46
C ILE A 235 4.70 -14.22 19.76
#